data_AF-A0A243BIY2-F1
#
_entry.id   AF-A0A243BIY2-F1
#
_cell.length_a   1.000
_cell.length_b   1.000
_cell.length_c   1.000
_cell.angle_alpha   90.00
_cell.angle_beta   90.00
_cell.angle_gamma   90.00
#
_symmetry.space_group_name_H-M   'P 1'
#
loop_
_entity.id
_entity.type
_entity.pdbx_description
1 polymer ?
#
loop_
_entity_poly.entity_id
_entity_poly.type
_entity_poly.pdbx_seq_one_letter_code
_entity_poly.pdbx_strand_id
1 'polypeptide(L)'
;MYTIGQVAKFLGVSRDTLKFYEEKNLVKPKQDIENGYRKYNHFDIYDITTVNFYREIDIEIKKIQELRKSKSIEGIKLLLEEKEQEVLEEIEYKKLLLKKLQIVKEDCKKTKQFLGEYVVKEMKPLEVNGEIEHFTAYDEYESLKKNTDRLKKAVTLTSLRRVISFNEEGIIEDKFIIVRKVEEFDKELEGEILSHPKCMYTVIEDGRWSTGGKSIDHIVESSLRKAAIEQGYELLGLVYINILLTTYEDELERIFLEIYAPVK
;
A
#
# COMPACT_ATOMS: atom_id res chain seq x y z
N MET A 1 12.07 -23.67 -45.18
CA MET A 1 11.68 -24.12 -43.82
C MET A 1 12.87 -23.92 -42.90
N TYR A 2 12.62 -23.65 -41.62
CA TYR A 2 13.62 -23.23 -40.64
C TYR A 2 13.70 -24.25 -39.49
N THR A 3 14.89 -24.40 -38.89
CA THR A 3 15.06 -25.21 -37.68
C THR A 3 14.60 -24.46 -36.43
N ILE A 4 14.31 -25.17 -35.35
CA ILE A 4 13.95 -24.56 -34.05
C ILE A 4 14.99 -23.53 -33.59
N GLY A 5 16.29 -23.79 -33.84
CA GLY A 5 17.37 -22.87 -33.49
C GLY A 5 17.36 -21.57 -34.30
N GLN A 6 17.01 -21.66 -35.59
CA GLN A 6 16.90 -20.47 -36.45
C GLN A 6 15.67 -19.63 -36.06
N VAL A 7 14.53 -20.27 -35.78
CA VAL A 7 13.31 -19.57 -35.34
C VAL A 7 13.50 -18.91 -33.98
N ALA A 8 14.09 -19.62 -33.02
CA ALA A 8 14.43 -19.08 -31.70
C ALA A 8 15.29 -17.82 -31.81
N LYS A 9 16.34 -17.87 -32.66
CA LYS A 9 17.22 -16.73 -32.91
C LYS A 9 16.49 -15.57 -33.60
N PHE A 10 15.64 -15.87 -34.59
CA PHE A 10 14.90 -14.86 -35.34
C PHE A 10 13.89 -14.10 -34.47
N LEU A 11 13.18 -14.81 -33.59
CA LEU A 11 12.12 -14.24 -32.76
C LEU A 11 12.59 -13.82 -31.35
N GLY A 12 13.87 -13.97 -31.04
CA GLY A 12 14.42 -13.61 -29.72
C GLY A 12 13.86 -14.44 -28.56
N VAL A 13 13.37 -15.66 -28.81
CA VAL A 13 12.81 -16.55 -27.79
C VAL A 13 13.68 -17.77 -27.56
N SER A 14 13.56 -18.39 -26.38
CA SER A 14 14.28 -19.63 -26.10
C SER A 14 13.71 -20.81 -26.92
N ARG A 15 14.53 -21.84 -27.15
CA ARG A 15 14.04 -23.10 -27.76
C ARG A 15 12.96 -23.75 -26.89
N ASP A 16 13.04 -23.61 -25.58
CA ASP A 16 12.07 -24.16 -24.66
C ASP A 16 10.73 -23.40 -24.70
N THR A 17 10.75 -22.09 -24.95
CA THR A 17 9.54 -21.31 -25.26
C THR A 17 8.83 -21.86 -26.50
N LEU A 18 9.58 -22.20 -27.55
CA LEU A 18 9.01 -22.80 -28.77
C LEU A 18 8.41 -24.19 -28.51
N LYS A 19 9.12 -25.05 -27.76
CA LYS A 19 8.58 -26.36 -27.34
C LYS A 19 7.31 -26.20 -26.50
N PHE A 20 7.30 -25.25 -25.58
CA PHE A 20 6.13 -24.94 -24.76
C PHE A 20 4.93 -24.52 -25.62
N TYR A 21 5.14 -23.69 -26.65
CA TYR A 21 4.06 -23.34 -27.58
C TYR A 21 3.55 -24.55 -28.39
N GLU A 22 4.42 -25.50 -28.75
CA GLU A 22 4.00 -26.77 -29.35
C GLU A 22 3.15 -27.60 -28.39
N GLU A 23 3.60 -27.77 -27.14
CA GLU A 23 2.87 -28.49 -26.09
C GLU A 23 1.49 -27.88 -25.83
N LYS A 24 1.40 -26.55 -25.88
CA LYS A 24 0.15 -25.80 -25.78
C LYS A 24 -0.63 -25.74 -27.09
N ASN A 25 -0.24 -26.48 -28.12
CA ASN A 25 -0.92 -26.51 -29.42
C ASN A 25 -1.07 -25.12 -30.08
N LEU A 26 -0.17 -24.20 -29.76
CA LEU A 26 -0.12 -22.84 -30.33
C LEU A 26 0.67 -22.77 -31.64
N VAL A 27 1.52 -23.77 -31.90
CA VAL A 27 2.20 -23.98 -33.18
C VAL A 27 2.35 -25.48 -33.43
N LYS A 28 2.32 -25.93 -34.69
CA LYS A 28 2.42 -27.35 -35.05
C LYS A 28 3.39 -27.51 -36.22
N PRO A 29 4.71 -27.37 -35.98
CA PRO A 29 5.69 -27.53 -37.04
C PRO A 29 5.68 -28.96 -37.59
N LYS A 30 6.07 -29.10 -38.86
CA LYS A 30 6.20 -30.43 -39.46
C LYS A 30 7.49 -31.10 -38.99
N GLN A 31 7.42 -32.41 -38.78
CA GLN A 31 8.60 -33.22 -38.60
C GLN A 31 9.15 -33.59 -39.98
N ASP A 32 10.45 -33.37 -40.16
CA ASP A 32 11.18 -33.82 -41.35
C ASP A 32 11.23 -35.35 -41.37
N ILE A 33 10.77 -35.95 -42.47
CA ILE A 33 10.63 -37.41 -42.61
C ILE A 33 12.01 -38.09 -42.64
N GLU A 34 13.05 -37.39 -43.11
CA GLU A 34 14.38 -38.00 -43.33
C GLU A 34 15.23 -38.03 -42.07
N ASN A 35 15.08 -37.05 -41.17
CA ASN A 35 15.99 -36.87 -40.02
C ASN A 35 15.27 -36.65 -38.69
N GLY A 36 13.93 -36.62 -38.69
CA GLY A 36 13.11 -36.49 -37.48
C GLY A 36 13.16 -35.10 -36.82
N TYR A 37 13.87 -34.12 -37.38
CA TYR A 37 13.96 -32.78 -36.82
C TYR A 37 12.75 -31.92 -37.17
N ARG A 38 12.40 -31.00 -36.27
CA ARG A 38 11.31 -30.02 -36.47
C ARG A 38 11.70 -28.99 -37.51
N LYS A 39 10.79 -28.75 -38.45
CA LYS A 39 10.90 -27.73 -39.50
C LYS A 39 9.69 -26.80 -39.44
N TYR A 40 9.97 -25.52 -39.22
CA TYR A 40 8.97 -24.45 -39.16
C TYR A 40 8.89 -23.77 -40.52
N ASN A 41 7.68 -23.58 -41.03
CA ASN A 41 7.42 -22.78 -42.21
C ASN A 41 7.11 -21.32 -41.82
N HIS A 42 6.77 -20.49 -42.80
CA HIS A 42 6.46 -19.09 -42.56
C HIS A 42 5.13 -18.89 -41.80
N PHE A 43 4.15 -19.77 -41.96
CA PHE A 43 2.91 -19.75 -41.18
C PHE A 43 3.15 -20.10 -39.71
N ASP A 44 4.01 -21.08 -39.43
CA ASP A 44 4.42 -21.40 -38.05
C ASP A 44 5.09 -20.20 -37.38
N ILE A 45 5.96 -19.49 -38.11
CA ILE A 45 6.60 -18.26 -37.63
C ILE A 45 5.55 -17.17 -37.38
N TYR A 46 4.57 -17.02 -38.26
CA TYR A 46 3.48 -16.05 -38.08
C TYR A 46 2.64 -16.36 -36.83
N ASP A 47 2.29 -17.63 -36.60
CA ASP A 47 1.60 -18.09 -35.41
C ASP A 47 2.40 -17.76 -34.13
N ILE A 48 3.70 -18.10 -34.11
CA ILE A 48 4.56 -17.82 -32.95
C ILE A 48 4.69 -16.31 -32.71
N THR A 49 4.85 -15.53 -33.78
CA THR A 49 4.93 -14.06 -33.68
C THR A 49 3.66 -13.48 -33.09
N THR A 50 2.50 -13.98 -33.50
CA THR A 50 1.19 -13.58 -32.96
C THR A 50 1.05 -13.94 -31.48
N VAL A 51 1.47 -15.16 -31.09
CA VAL A 51 1.49 -15.58 -29.69
C VAL A 51 2.39 -14.67 -28.86
N ASN A 52 3.60 -14.37 -29.35
CA ASN A 52 4.53 -13.48 -28.66
C ASN A 52 3.92 -12.10 -28.44
N PHE A 53 3.31 -11.51 -29.47
CA PHE A 53 2.63 -10.21 -29.36
C PHE A 53 1.59 -10.20 -28.23
N TYR A 54 0.67 -11.18 -28.20
CA TYR A 54 -0.33 -11.24 -27.13
C TYR A 54 0.29 -11.51 -25.75
N ARG A 55 1.41 -12.25 -25.68
CA ARG A 55 2.15 -12.46 -24.44
C ARG A 55 2.87 -11.21 -23.95
N GLU A 56 3.35 -10.35 -24.85
CA GLU A 56 4.01 -9.08 -24.52
C GLU A 56 3.05 -8.09 -23.84
N ILE A 57 1.78 -8.09 -24.27
CA ILE A 57 0.70 -7.35 -23.58
C ILE A 57 0.03 -8.16 -22.45
N ASP A 58 0.72 -9.19 -21.97
CA ASP A 58 0.34 -10.01 -20.82
C ASP A 58 -1.05 -10.68 -20.90
N ILE A 59 -1.45 -11.10 -22.10
CA ILE A 59 -2.60 -12.00 -22.27
C ILE A 59 -2.16 -13.43 -21.93
N GLU A 60 -2.96 -14.12 -21.13
CA GLU A 60 -2.69 -15.49 -20.74
C GLU A 60 -2.72 -16.46 -21.94
N ILE A 61 -1.84 -17.47 -21.91
CA ILE A 61 -1.77 -18.53 -22.92
C ILE A 61 -3.14 -19.17 -23.19
N LYS A 62 -3.95 -19.35 -22.14
CA LYS A 62 -5.29 -19.91 -22.27
C LYS A 62 -6.22 -19.02 -23.12
N LYS A 63 -6.23 -17.71 -22.87
CA LYS A 63 -7.00 -16.74 -23.67
C LYS A 63 -6.48 -16.70 -25.11
N ILE A 64 -5.17 -16.84 -25.34
CA ILE A 64 -4.58 -16.93 -26.70
C ILE A 64 -5.02 -18.21 -27.43
N GLN A 65 -5.09 -19.36 -26.74
CA GLN A 65 -5.62 -20.59 -27.32
C GLN A 65 -7.09 -20.45 -27.75
N GLU A 66 -7.90 -19.71 -26.99
CA GLU A 66 -9.29 -19.40 -27.34
C GLU A 66 -9.36 -18.48 -28.57
N LEU A 67 -8.48 -17.47 -28.67
CA LEU A 67 -8.36 -16.62 -29.86
C LEU A 67 -8.10 -17.44 -31.13
N ARG A 68 -7.21 -18.43 -31.06
CA ARG A 68 -6.89 -19.30 -32.20
C ARG A 68 -8.06 -20.18 -32.66
N LYS A 69 -8.99 -20.52 -31.75
CA LYS A 69 -10.13 -21.40 -32.09
C LYS A 69 -11.21 -20.65 -32.84
N SER A 70 -11.53 -19.42 -32.43
CA SER A 70 -12.41 -18.48 -33.13
C SER A 70 -12.73 -17.32 -32.19
N LYS A 71 -12.28 -16.11 -32.52
CA LYS A 71 -12.92 -14.87 -32.07
C LYS A 71 -13.16 -13.97 -33.28
N SER A 72 -14.32 -13.31 -33.31
CA SER A 72 -14.55 -12.20 -34.22
C SER A 72 -13.59 -11.04 -33.88
N ILE A 73 -13.45 -10.08 -34.79
CA ILE A 73 -12.73 -8.83 -34.50
C ILE A 73 -13.28 -8.20 -33.21
N GLU A 74 -14.59 -8.26 -33.00
CA GLU A 74 -15.23 -7.77 -31.78
C GLU A 74 -14.80 -8.56 -30.53
N GLY A 75 -14.66 -9.89 -30.62
CA GLY A 75 -14.18 -10.71 -29.51
C GLY A 75 -12.71 -10.46 -29.13
N ILE A 76 -11.88 -10.03 -30.10
CA ILE A 76 -10.51 -9.57 -29.84
C ILE A 76 -10.55 -8.20 -29.16
N LYS A 77 -11.36 -7.28 -29.69
CA LYS A 77 -11.52 -5.93 -29.11
C LYS A 77 -11.94 -6.00 -27.64
N LEU A 78 -12.98 -6.77 -27.31
CA LEU A 78 -13.45 -6.95 -25.93
C LEU A 78 -12.37 -7.54 -25.01
N LEU A 79 -11.56 -8.47 -25.51
CA LEU A 79 -10.45 -9.04 -24.74
C LEU A 79 -9.38 -7.98 -24.43
N LEU A 80 -9.08 -7.11 -25.40
CA LEU A 80 -8.11 -6.03 -25.23
C LEU A 80 -8.64 -4.94 -24.29
N GLU A 81 -9.93 -4.61 -24.37
CA GLU A 81 -10.60 -3.68 -23.43
C GLU A 81 -10.59 -4.23 -22.00
N GLU A 82 -10.84 -5.54 -21.81
CA GLU A 82 -10.72 -6.20 -20.50
C GLU A 82 -9.29 -6.06 -19.95
N LYS A 83 -8.27 -6.35 -20.77
CA LYS A 83 -6.87 -6.25 -20.37
C LYS A 83 -6.44 -4.81 -20.09
N GLU A 84 -6.92 -3.84 -20.88
CA GLU A 84 -6.68 -2.42 -20.67
C GLU A 84 -7.21 -1.98 -19.30
N GLN A 85 -8.44 -2.39 -18.96
CA GLN A 85 -9.03 -2.08 -17.65
C GLN A 85 -8.23 -2.72 -16.51
N GLU A 86 -7.82 -3.99 -16.62
CA GLU A 86 -6.95 -4.65 -15.63
C GLU A 86 -5.64 -3.86 -15.40
N VAL A 87 -4.99 -3.41 -16.49
CA VAL A 87 -3.74 -2.64 -16.42
C VAL A 87 -3.97 -1.28 -15.75
N LEU A 88 -5.06 -0.58 -16.07
CA LEU A 88 -5.41 0.69 -15.43
C LEU A 88 -5.62 0.51 -13.92
N GLU A 89 -6.28 -0.57 -13.50
CA GLU A 89 -6.47 -0.89 -12.09
C GLU A 89 -5.14 -1.20 -11.38
N GLU A 90 -4.24 -1.92 -12.04
CA GLU A 90 -2.89 -2.16 -11.50
C GLU A 90 -2.10 -0.85 -11.36
N ILE A 91 -2.16 0.05 -12.34
CA ILE A 91 -1.50 1.35 -12.28
C ILE A 91 -1.98 2.14 -11.06
N GLU A 92 -3.30 2.21 -10.84
CA GLU A 92 -3.86 2.91 -9.68
C GLU A 92 -3.44 2.27 -8.35
N TYR A 93 -3.37 0.94 -8.30
CA TYR A 93 -2.85 0.24 -7.13
C TYR A 93 -1.35 0.51 -6.89
N LYS A 94 -0.52 0.51 -7.93
CA LYS A 94 0.92 0.81 -7.82
C LYS A 94 1.17 2.26 -7.39
N LYS A 95 0.37 3.22 -7.88
CA LYS A 95 0.39 4.61 -7.41
C LYS A 95 0.07 4.72 -5.91
N LEU A 96 -0.95 3.99 -5.44
CA LEU A 96 -1.27 3.93 -4.00
C LEU A 96 -0.11 3.37 -3.18
N LEU A 97 0.52 2.27 -3.63
CA LEU A 97 1.69 1.70 -2.96
C LEU A 97 2.87 2.68 -2.93
N LEU A 98 3.14 3.40 -4.03
CA LEU A 98 4.19 4.41 -4.09
C LEU A 98 3.95 5.52 -3.06
N LYS A 99 2.71 6.03 -2.93
CA LYS A 99 2.33 7.01 -1.92
C LYS A 99 2.60 6.49 -0.51
N LYS A 100 2.26 5.23 -0.21
CA LYS A 100 2.55 4.61 1.09
C LYS A 100 4.05 4.54 1.39
N LEU A 101 4.87 4.16 0.40
CA LEU A 101 6.33 4.13 0.56
C LEU A 101 6.91 5.51 0.83
N GLN A 102 6.38 6.56 0.18
CA GLN A 102 6.78 7.94 0.42
C GLN A 102 6.42 8.40 1.83
N ILE A 103 5.23 8.06 2.32
CA ILE A 103 4.80 8.36 3.69
C ILE A 103 5.75 7.69 4.70
N VAL A 104 5.99 6.39 4.59
CA VAL A 104 6.91 5.67 5.49
C VAL A 104 8.33 6.26 5.45
N LYS A 105 8.82 6.65 4.28
CA LYS A 105 10.11 7.34 4.15
C LYS A 105 10.14 8.67 4.90
N GLU A 106 9.06 9.44 4.85
CA GLU A 106 8.94 10.68 5.59
C GLU A 106 8.86 10.44 7.09
N ASP A 107 8.11 9.42 7.50
CA ASP A 107 7.99 9.01 8.89
C ASP A 107 9.36 8.58 9.46
N CYS A 108 10.18 7.85 8.69
CA CYS A 108 11.57 7.57 9.07
C CYS A 108 12.41 8.84 9.32
N LYS A 109 12.24 9.88 8.48
CA LYS A 109 12.95 11.15 8.68
C LYS A 109 12.46 11.87 9.92
N LYS A 110 11.14 11.94 10.12
CA LYS A 110 10.53 12.54 11.30
C LYS A 110 11.01 11.86 12.58
N THR A 111 10.97 10.53 12.62
CA THR A 111 11.49 9.76 13.76
C THR A 111 12.93 10.12 14.04
N LYS A 112 13.81 10.12 13.02
CA LYS A 112 15.22 10.51 13.23
C LYS A 112 15.38 11.95 13.72
N GLN A 113 14.53 12.87 13.26
CA GLN A 113 14.65 14.30 13.57
C GLN A 113 14.08 14.66 14.95
N PHE A 114 13.02 13.99 15.38
CA PHE A 114 12.20 14.44 16.52
C PHE A 114 12.12 13.43 17.67
N LEU A 115 12.84 12.30 17.58
CA LEU A 115 12.85 11.29 18.66
C LEU A 115 13.39 11.90 19.95
N GLY A 116 12.54 12.02 20.97
CA GLY A 116 12.87 12.62 22.27
C GLY A 116 12.95 14.16 22.27
N GLU A 117 12.72 14.80 21.13
CA GLU A 117 12.76 16.27 21.00
C GLU A 117 11.36 16.86 21.17
N TYR A 118 11.28 18.04 21.79
CA TYR A 118 10.02 18.74 22.05
C TYR A 118 10.00 20.09 21.33
N VAL A 119 9.12 20.24 20.35
CA VAL A 119 9.02 21.46 19.53
C VAL A 119 7.57 21.88 19.35
N VAL A 120 7.32 23.16 19.10
CA VAL A 120 5.98 23.62 18.74
C VAL A 120 5.74 23.44 17.25
N LYS A 121 4.67 22.72 16.88
CA LYS A 121 4.25 22.51 15.49
C LYS A 121 2.74 22.61 15.34
N GLU A 122 2.30 22.96 14.14
CA GLU A 122 0.91 22.83 13.74
C GLU A 122 0.56 21.34 13.54
N MET A 123 -0.62 20.94 14.05
CA MET A 123 -1.25 19.71 13.61
C MET A 123 -2.16 20.02 12.42
N LYS A 124 -1.72 19.60 11.24
CA LYS A 124 -2.47 19.77 9.99
C LYS A 124 -3.92 19.26 10.12
N PRO A 125 -4.89 19.88 9.43
CA PRO A 125 -6.27 19.44 9.43
C PRO A 125 -6.46 17.98 9.01
N LEU A 126 -7.32 17.29 9.74
CA LEU A 126 -7.70 15.90 9.52
C LEU A 126 -9.21 15.82 9.60
N GLU A 127 -9.81 15.01 8.75
CA GLU A 127 -11.22 14.72 8.86
C GLU A 127 -11.42 13.43 9.63
N VAL A 128 -12.34 13.47 10.59
CA VAL A 128 -12.73 12.33 11.41
C VAL A 128 -13.88 11.60 10.73
N ASN A 129 -13.67 10.32 10.44
CA ASN A 129 -14.61 9.46 9.72
C ASN A 129 -15.29 8.42 10.62
N GLY A 130 -14.96 8.39 11.90
CA GLY A 130 -15.53 7.48 12.88
C GLY A 130 -14.67 7.34 14.13
N GLU A 131 -15.26 6.75 15.16
CA GLU A 131 -14.58 6.38 16.42
C GLU A 131 -14.67 4.87 16.60
N ILE A 132 -13.66 4.27 17.24
CA ILE A 132 -13.65 2.86 17.62
C ILE A 132 -13.14 2.71 19.06
N GLU A 133 -13.61 1.69 19.76
CA GLU A 133 -13.24 1.48 21.17
C GLU A 133 -11.80 0.98 21.32
N HIS A 134 -11.34 0.11 20.40
CA HIS A 134 -10.00 -0.45 20.46
C HIS A 134 -9.44 -0.77 19.07
N PHE A 135 -8.12 -0.63 18.88
CA PHE A 135 -7.48 -0.93 17.59
C PHE A 135 -7.62 -2.41 17.17
N THR A 136 -7.92 -3.31 18.11
CA THR A 136 -8.17 -4.75 17.86
C THR A 136 -9.63 -5.07 17.59
N ALA A 137 -10.55 -4.10 17.62
CA ALA A 137 -11.97 -4.29 17.36
C ALA A 137 -12.22 -4.48 15.84
N TYR A 138 -11.68 -5.55 15.26
CA TYR A 138 -11.68 -5.83 13.82
C TYR A 138 -13.08 -5.79 13.19
N ASP A 139 -14.12 -6.12 13.96
CA ASP A 139 -15.52 -6.13 13.52
C ASP A 139 -16.09 -4.71 13.29
N GLU A 140 -15.63 -3.73 14.06
CA GLU A 140 -15.97 -2.31 13.86
C GLU A 140 -15.33 -1.77 12.57
N TYR A 141 -14.13 -2.26 12.22
CA TYR A 141 -13.46 -1.93 10.95
C TYR A 141 -14.19 -2.52 9.73
N GLU A 142 -14.70 -3.75 9.80
CA GLU A 142 -15.45 -4.37 8.70
C GLU A 142 -16.77 -3.66 8.39
N SER A 143 -17.40 -3.09 9.42
CA SER A 143 -18.63 -2.32 9.30
C SER A 143 -18.43 -1.03 8.49
N LEU A 144 -17.28 -0.37 8.66
CA LEU A 144 -16.87 0.82 7.91
C LEU A 144 -16.33 0.50 6.49
N LYS A 145 -15.97 -0.76 6.20
CA LYS A 145 -15.45 -1.23 4.89
C LYS A 145 -16.52 -1.46 3.83
N LYS A 146 -17.82 -1.41 4.15
CA LYS A 146 -18.91 -1.84 3.25
C LYS A 146 -19.06 -1.06 1.93
N ASN A 147 -18.29 0.01 1.70
CA ASN A 147 -18.45 0.86 0.51
C ASN A 147 -17.31 0.87 -0.52
N THR A 148 -16.24 0.07 -0.43
CA THR A 148 -15.34 -0.12 -1.61
C THR A 148 -14.40 -1.32 -1.45
N ASP A 149 -14.37 -2.27 -2.39
CA ASP A 149 -13.38 -3.36 -2.41
C ASP A 149 -11.91 -2.87 -2.48
N ARG A 150 -11.68 -1.61 -2.85
CA ARG A 150 -10.36 -0.95 -2.80
C ARG A 150 -9.94 -0.50 -1.39
N LEU A 151 -10.89 -0.26 -0.47
CA LEU A 151 -10.61 0.15 0.92
C LEU A 151 -10.06 -1.00 1.78
N LYS A 152 -10.35 -2.26 1.43
CA LYS A 152 -9.76 -3.45 2.10
C LYS A 152 -8.23 -3.41 2.16
N LYS A 153 -7.56 -2.72 1.23
CA LYS A 153 -6.10 -2.57 1.18
C LYS A 153 -5.59 -1.24 1.76
N ALA A 154 -6.48 -0.31 2.13
CA ALA A 154 -6.15 1.09 2.41
C ALA A 154 -6.16 1.48 3.89
N VAL A 155 -6.75 0.67 4.78
CA VAL A 155 -6.60 0.86 6.22
C VAL A 155 -5.12 0.62 6.54
N THR A 156 -4.41 1.72 6.72
CA THR A 156 -2.98 1.79 7.01
C THR A 156 -2.88 2.23 8.46
N LEU A 157 -1.82 1.87 9.18
CA LEU A 157 -1.58 2.36 10.55
C LEU A 157 -1.74 3.89 10.66
N THR A 158 -1.53 4.62 9.56
CA THR A 158 -1.64 6.07 9.45
C THR A 158 -3.05 6.65 9.46
N SER A 159 -4.11 5.84 9.30
CA SER A 159 -5.50 6.32 9.36
C SER A 159 -6.12 6.21 10.75
N LEU A 160 -5.41 5.63 11.72
CA LEU A 160 -5.89 5.47 13.08
C LEU A 160 -5.11 6.40 14.00
N ARG A 161 -5.80 7.11 14.89
CA ARG A 161 -5.17 7.91 15.94
C ARG A 161 -5.73 7.56 17.29
N ARG A 162 -4.86 7.32 18.26
CA ARG A 162 -5.25 7.27 19.67
C ARG A 162 -5.37 8.70 20.18
N VAL A 163 -6.44 8.99 20.89
CA VAL A 163 -6.73 10.30 21.48
C VAL A 163 -6.90 10.09 22.97
N ILE A 164 -6.06 10.76 23.74
CA ILE A 164 -6.10 10.72 25.20
C ILE A 164 -6.47 12.10 25.70
N SER A 165 -7.44 12.17 26.61
CA SER A 165 -7.73 13.37 27.39
C SER A 165 -7.28 13.19 28.84
N PHE A 166 -6.78 14.26 29.45
CA PHE A 166 -6.25 14.23 30.82
C PHE A 166 -6.48 15.56 31.55
N ASN A 167 -6.58 15.48 32.87
CA ASN A 167 -6.63 16.61 33.80
C ASN A 167 -5.60 16.42 34.93
N GLU A 168 -5.75 17.17 36.02
CA GLU A 168 -4.89 17.07 37.20
C GLU A 168 -5.04 15.73 37.96
N GLU A 169 -6.16 15.03 37.79
CA GLU A 169 -6.45 13.74 38.44
C GLU A 169 -5.93 12.54 37.61
N GLY A 170 -5.60 12.76 36.33
CA GLY A 170 -5.02 11.74 35.44
C GLY A 170 -5.72 11.67 34.08
N ILE A 171 -5.67 10.49 33.46
CA ILE A 171 -6.32 10.22 32.17
C ILE A 171 -7.83 10.10 32.39
N ILE A 172 -8.61 10.84 31.59
CA ILE A 172 -10.08 10.86 31.64
C ILE A 172 -10.65 9.93 30.57
N GLU A 173 -10.12 9.99 29.36
CA GLU A 173 -10.61 9.26 28.19
C GLU A 173 -9.44 8.76 27.35
N ASP A 174 -9.59 7.55 26.81
CA ASP A 174 -8.69 6.94 25.85
C ASP A 174 -9.53 6.30 24.75
N LYS A 175 -9.44 6.83 23.54
CA LYS A 175 -10.21 6.35 22.39
C LYS A 175 -9.40 6.35 21.12
N PHE A 176 -9.93 5.67 20.10
CA PHE A 176 -9.34 5.71 18.78
C PHE A 176 -10.29 6.38 17.78
N ILE A 177 -9.73 7.25 16.94
CA ILE A 177 -10.45 7.90 15.84
C ILE A 177 -9.87 7.45 14.51
N ILE A 178 -10.74 7.27 13.52
CA ILE A 178 -10.36 7.00 12.15
C ILE A 178 -10.33 8.33 11.42
N VAL A 179 -9.18 8.66 10.84
CA VAL A 179 -8.95 9.94 10.18
C VAL A 179 -8.50 9.78 8.74
N ARG A 180 -8.83 10.78 7.92
CA ARG A 180 -8.21 11.02 6.62
C ARG A 180 -7.58 12.40 6.57
N LYS A 181 -6.45 12.54 5.87
CA LYS A 181 -5.85 13.86 5.62
C LYS A 181 -6.68 14.59 4.58
N VAL A 182 -6.98 15.86 4.86
CA VAL A 182 -7.78 16.72 3.98
C VAL A 182 -7.12 16.93 2.60
N GLU A 183 -5.78 16.96 2.56
CA GLU A 183 -4.99 17.15 1.33
C GLU A 183 -5.00 15.95 0.37
N GLU A 184 -5.58 14.80 0.74
CA GLU A 184 -5.36 13.53 0.04
C GLU A 184 -6.41 13.16 -1.03
N PHE A 185 -7.56 13.85 -1.13
CA PHE A 185 -8.62 13.53 -2.11
C PHE A 185 -9.49 14.75 -2.50
N ASP A 186 -9.93 14.81 -3.78
CA ASP A 186 -10.88 15.81 -4.33
C ASP A 186 -12.36 15.59 -3.90
N LYS A 187 -12.61 14.78 -2.87
CA LYS A 187 -13.97 14.50 -2.40
C LYS A 187 -14.41 15.52 -1.38
N GLU A 188 -15.72 15.78 -1.33
CA GLU A 188 -16.33 16.61 -0.31
C GLU A 188 -16.01 16.06 1.10
N LEU A 189 -15.77 16.99 2.02
CA LEU A 189 -15.57 16.73 3.44
C LEU A 189 -16.95 16.57 4.06
N GLU A 190 -17.21 15.41 4.65
CA GLU A 190 -18.51 15.08 5.25
C GLU A 190 -18.39 14.95 6.79
N GLY A 191 -17.18 14.68 7.29
CA GLY A 191 -16.87 14.53 8.71
C GLY A 191 -16.37 15.80 9.39
N GLU A 192 -16.18 15.71 10.71
CA GLU A 192 -15.62 16.80 11.52
C GLU A 192 -14.14 17.03 11.17
N ILE A 193 -13.75 18.30 11.03
CA ILE A 193 -12.35 18.68 10.78
C ILE A 193 -11.65 18.96 12.11
N LEU A 194 -10.70 18.11 12.44
CA LEU A 194 -9.81 18.25 13.58
C LEU A 194 -8.52 18.97 13.15
N SER A 195 -8.22 20.11 13.77
CA SER A 195 -6.98 20.85 13.53
C SER A 195 -6.55 21.60 14.78
N HIS A 196 -5.23 21.74 14.99
CA HIS A 196 -4.68 22.49 16.11
C HIS A 196 -3.49 23.33 15.64
N PRO A 197 -3.56 24.68 15.69
CA PRO A 197 -2.53 25.54 15.13
C PRO A 197 -1.20 25.49 15.90
N LYS A 198 -1.26 25.15 17.19
CA LYS A 198 -0.08 25.01 18.06
C LYS A 198 -0.23 23.77 18.92
N CYS A 199 0.70 22.85 18.74
CA CYS A 199 0.86 21.67 19.57
C CYS A 199 2.30 21.60 20.06
N MET A 200 2.47 21.17 21.31
CA MET A 200 3.71 20.53 21.70
C MET A 200 3.83 19.20 20.95
N TYR A 201 4.89 19.07 20.18
CA TYR A 201 5.13 17.96 19.27
C TYR A 201 6.40 17.22 19.65
N THR A 202 6.33 15.89 19.60
CA THR A 202 7.47 15.01 19.81
C THR A 202 7.28 13.68 19.08
N VAL A 203 8.38 12.95 18.90
CA VAL A 203 8.33 11.52 18.58
C VAL A 203 8.92 10.75 19.75
N ILE A 204 8.27 9.67 20.17
CA ILE A 204 8.76 8.80 21.25
C ILE A 204 8.85 7.34 20.80
N GLU A 205 9.56 6.53 21.58
CA GLU A 205 9.60 5.08 21.42
C GLU A 205 8.84 4.37 22.55
N ASP A 206 7.81 3.62 22.19
CA ASP A 206 6.89 2.91 23.10
C ASP A 206 6.66 1.46 22.65
N GLY A 207 7.75 0.76 22.32
CA GLY A 207 7.70 -0.67 21.99
C GLY A 207 8.02 -1.54 23.20
N ARG A 208 7.65 -2.84 23.18
CA ARG A 208 8.08 -3.79 24.22
C ARG A 208 9.58 -3.81 24.43
N TRP A 209 10.36 -3.53 23.39
CA TRP A 209 11.81 -3.44 23.50
C TRP A 209 12.26 -2.33 24.48
N SER A 210 11.64 -1.14 24.45
CA SER A 210 12.02 -0.01 25.32
C SER A 210 11.29 -0.02 26.67
N THR A 211 10.04 -0.48 26.72
CA THR A 211 9.17 -0.35 27.91
C THR A 211 8.92 -1.66 28.65
N GLY A 212 9.30 -2.80 28.07
CA GLY A 212 8.92 -4.12 28.57
C GLY A 212 7.41 -4.37 28.54
N GLY A 213 6.66 -3.61 27.73
CA GLY A 213 5.19 -3.71 27.61
C GLY A 213 4.41 -2.97 28.69
N LYS A 214 5.07 -2.09 29.46
CA LYS A 214 4.40 -1.23 30.44
C LYS A 214 3.96 0.06 29.77
N SER A 215 2.78 0.56 30.11
CA SER A 215 2.35 1.90 29.67
C SER A 215 3.31 2.96 30.23
N ILE A 216 3.70 3.87 29.35
CA ILE A 216 4.49 5.06 29.68
C ILE A 216 3.67 6.35 29.58
N ASP A 217 2.34 6.27 29.44
CA ASP A 217 1.46 7.41 29.18
C ASP A 217 1.65 8.54 30.21
N HIS A 218 1.75 8.20 31.51
CA HIS A 218 2.03 9.17 32.57
C HIS A 218 3.39 9.86 32.43
N ILE A 219 4.43 9.13 32.00
CA ILE A 219 5.77 9.68 31.81
C ILE A 219 5.77 10.65 30.62
N VAL A 220 5.06 10.26 29.55
CA VAL A 220 4.91 11.07 28.34
C VAL A 220 4.14 12.35 28.64
N GLU A 221 3.02 12.27 29.36
CA GLU A 221 2.23 13.42 29.81
C GLU A 221 3.09 14.39 30.63
N SER A 222 3.81 13.89 31.62
CA SER A 222 4.65 14.73 32.48
C SER A 222 5.78 15.41 31.71
N SER A 223 6.36 14.71 30.72
CA SER A 223 7.41 15.25 29.87
C SER A 223 6.88 16.32 28.90
N LEU A 224 5.70 16.10 28.31
CA LEU A 224 5.01 17.11 27.49
C LEU A 224 4.67 18.36 28.30
N ARG A 225 4.16 18.18 29.52
CA ARG A 225 3.79 19.29 30.42
C ARG A 225 5.01 20.12 30.79
N LYS A 226 6.11 19.46 31.16
CA LYS A 226 7.38 20.11 31.45
C LYS A 226 7.88 20.91 30.24
N ALA A 227 7.92 20.28 29.06
CA ALA A 227 8.38 20.93 27.83
C ALA A 227 7.50 22.13 27.43
N ALA A 228 6.18 22.03 27.62
CA ALA A 228 5.25 23.15 27.39
C ALA A 228 5.56 24.32 28.32
N ILE A 229 5.70 24.08 29.62
CA ILE A 229 6.02 25.12 30.61
C ILE A 229 7.37 25.78 30.30
N GLU A 230 8.40 25.00 29.97
CA GLU A 230 9.74 25.51 29.61
C GLU A 230 9.71 26.41 28.37
N GLN A 231 8.77 26.17 27.46
CA GLN A 231 8.56 26.97 26.24
C GLN A 231 7.49 28.05 26.39
N GLY A 232 6.92 28.24 27.60
CA GLY A 232 5.94 29.29 27.89
C GLY A 232 4.51 28.98 27.44
N TYR A 233 4.15 27.70 27.37
CA TYR A 233 2.84 27.21 26.93
C TYR A 233 2.12 26.42 28.02
N GLU A 234 0.79 26.37 27.92
CA GLU A 234 -0.06 25.51 28.74
C GLU A 234 -0.74 24.44 27.87
N LEU A 235 -0.71 23.18 28.30
CA LEU A 235 -1.40 22.10 27.59
C LEU A 235 -2.92 22.22 27.72
N LEU A 236 -3.66 21.90 26.66
CA LEU A 236 -5.13 21.89 26.65
C LEU A 236 -5.77 20.61 27.19
N GLY A 237 -4.97 19.67 27.71
CA GLY A 237 -5.48 18.40 28.27
C GLY A 237 -5.86 17.35 27.22
N LEU A 238 -5.34 17.47 25.99
CA LEU A 238 -5.56 16.54 24.89
C LEU A 238 -4.23 16.12 24.27
N VAL A 239 -4.13 14.85 23.85
CA VAL A 239 -2.97 14.29 23.15
C VAL A 239 -3.47 13.42 22.00
N TYR A 240 -2.95 13.67 20.81
CA TYR A 240 -3.16 12.86 19.60
C TYR A 240 -1.90 12.05 19.31
N ILE A 241 -2.05 10.73 19.22
CA ILE A 241 -0.95 9.79 19.03
C ILE A 241 -1.17 9.02 17.73
N ASN A 242 -0.14 9.00 16.89
CA ASN A 242 -0.12 8.27 15.63
C ASN A 242 1.12 7.36 15.56
N ILE A 243 0.95 6.12 15.10
CA ILE A 243 2.09 5.23 14.87
C ILE A 243 2.79 5.67 13.57
N LEU A 244 4.08 6.01 13.68
CA LEU A 244 4.93 6.31 12.52
C LEU A 244 5.56 5.05 11.95
N LEU A 245 6.15 4.23 12.81
CA LEU A 245 6.96 3.09 12.41
C LEU A 245 6.91 2.00 13.46
N THR A 246 6.88 0.75 13.02
CA THR A 246 7.19 -0.41 13.85
C THR A 246 8.39 -1.14 13.25
N THR A 247 9.36 -1.47 14.10
CA THR A 247 10.51 -2.31 13.74
C THR A 247 10.77 -3.30 14.87
N TYR A 248 11.88 -4.04 14.82
CA TYR A 248 12.20 -5.07 15.80
C TYR A 248 13.67 -5.01 16.20
N GLU A 249 13.92 -5.27 17.47
CA GLU A 249 15.25 -5.48 18.04
C GLU A 249 15.14 -6.56 19.11
N ASP A 250 16.03 -7.55 19.09
CA ASP A 250 15.97 -8.73 19.97
C ASP A 250 14.59 -9.43 19.99
N GLU A 251 13.96 -9.57 18.81
CA GLU A 251 12.61 -10.14 18.62
C GLU A 251 11.46 -9.38 19.31
N LEU A 252 11.76 -8.25 19.95
CA LEU A 252 10.78 -7.33 20.54
C LEU A 252 10.52 -6.18 19.58
N GLU A 253 9.26 -5.80 19.44
CA GLU A 253 8.91 -4.65 18.63
C GLU A 253 9.36 -3.35 19.28
N ARG A 254 9.81 -2.46 18.41
CA ARG A 254 10.04 -1.05 18.66
C ARG A 254 8.94 -0.28 17.95
N ILE A 255 8.23 0.58 18.66
CA ILE A 255 7.10 1.35 18.12
C ILE A 255 7.44 2.82 18.28
N PHE A 256 7.44 3.56 17.18
CA PHE A 256 7.67 4.99 17.18
C PHE A 256 6.36 5.74 17.02
N LEU A 257 6.05 6.59 17.98
CA LEU A 257 4.80 7.31 18.09
C LEU A 257 5.02 8.80 17.84
N GLU A 258 4.27 9.37 16.91
CA GLU A 258 4.15 10.82 16.72
C GLU A 258 3.07 11.35 17.64
N ILE A 259 3.41 12.40 18.40
CA ILE A 259 2.53 12.98 19.41
C ILE A 259 2.30 14.45 19.10
N TYR A 260 1.03 14.86 19.13
CA TYR A 260 0.61 16.26 19.13
C TYR A 260 -0.22 16.52 20.39
N ALA A 261 0.24 17.41 21.26
CA ALA A 261 -0.49 17.87 22.43
C ALA A 261 -0.84 19.36 22.26
N PRO A 262 -2.09 19.74 21.99
CA PRO A 262 -2.46 21.14 21.77
C PRO A 262 -2.10 22.04 22.96
N VAL A 263 -1.66 23.27 22.65
CA VAL A 263 -1.23 24.27 23.63
C VAL A 263 -1.88 25.63 23.39
N LYS A 264 -2.00 26.43 24.45
CA LYS A 264 -2.37 27.86 24.41
C LYS A 264 -1.26 28.74 24.96
#